data_AF-A0A6I6CB99-F1
#
_entry.id   AF-A0A6I6CB99-F1
#
_cell.length_a   1.000
_cell.length_b   1.000
_cell.length_c   1.000
_cell.angle_alpha   90.00
_cell.angle_beta   90.00
_cell.angle_gamma   90.00
#
_symmetry.space_group_name_H-M   'P 1'
#
loop_
_entity.id
_entity.type
_entity.pdbx_description
1 polymer ?
#
loop_
_entity_poly.entity_id
_entity_poly.type
_entity_poly.pdbx_seq_one_letter_code
_entity_poly.pdbx_strand_id
1 'polypeptide(L)'
;MKKWLKVLFALNMNATPLKELYSITERKSNKYKGFLQDSEIDLYIKKDLSFIGSDKDFVLQNLDDMIKENFADYDLGEEFLKLTNYEFISYDNYQVTLKFFDKYGESCLGKSVIKTFDVLIYNYDNFEKLQNEVLLNSKVVIPVNIVNLKEVVDYVSNMYKEEFNKIASENIYLNDEKDFFNYLSFFEIDDYGNLKAEFLGSNILSIPLYQLSVTI
;
A
#
# COMPACT_ATOMS: atom_id res chain seq x y z
N MET A 1 -3.21 -11.61 1.26
CA MET A 1 -2.40 -10.43 1.64
C MET A 1 -2.95 -9.11 1.10
N LYS A 2 -3.51 -9.03 -0.13
CA LYS A 2 -4.27 -7.85 -0.62
C LYS A 2 -5.34 -7.34 0.37
N LYS A 3 -6.05 -8.26 1.06
CA LYS A 3 -7.05 -7.92 2.10
C LYS A 3 -6.48 -7.16 3.31
N TRP A 4 -5.22 -7.38 3.69
CA TRP A 4 -4.60 -6.69 4.83
C TRP A 4 -4.15 -5.28 4.46
N LEU A 5 -3.64 -5.09 3.24
CA LEU A 5 -3.41 -3.75 2.67
C LEU A 5 -4.71 -2.95 2.63
N LYS A 6 -5.83 -3.55 2.17
CA LYS A 6 -7.16 -2.93 2.24
C LYS A 6 -7.55 -2.49 3.67
N VAL A 7 -7.25 -3.31 4.67
CA VAL A 7 -7.53 -2.99 6.09
C VAL A 7 -6.63 -1.87 6.62
N LEU A 8 -5.35 -1.86 6.28
CA LEU A 8 -4.39 -0.82 6.68
C LEU A 8 -4.74 0.55 6.10
N PHE A 9 -5.17 0.60 4.84
CA PHE A 9 -5.63 1.85 4.22
C PHE A 9 -7.01 2.27 4.74
N ALA A 10 -7.93 1.34 5.00
CA ALA A 10 -9.22 1.65 5.61
C ALA A 10 -9.10 2.27 7.03
N LEU A 11 -8.02 1.98 7.75
CA LEU A 11 -7.74 2.58 9.06
C LEU A 11 -7.14 4.00 8.96
N ASN A 12 -6.54 4.37 7.82
CA ASN A 12 -5.95 5.70 7.58
C ASN A 12 -6.81 6.61 6.68
N MET A 13 -7.90 6.12 6.09
CA MET A 13 -8.84 6.95 5.35
C MET A 13 -9.92 7.50 6.28
N ASN A 14 -9.96 8.83 6.40
CA ASN A 14 -11.05 9.56 7.03
C ASN A 14 -12.41 9.02 6.56
N ALA A 15 -13.24 8.62 7.52
CA ALA A 15 -14.61 8.17 7.29
C ALA A 15 -15.37 9.19 6.42
N THR A 16 -15.56 8.86 5.15
CA THR A 16 -16.47 9.61 4.29
C THR A 16 -17.88 9.14 4.63
N PRO A 17 -18.82 10.03 4.98
CA PRO A 17 -20.13 9.61 5.44
C PRO A 17 -20.89 8.93 4.31
N LEU A 18 -21.43 7.73 4.60
CA LEU A 18 -22.43 7.06 3.77
C LEU A 18 -23.56 8.06 3.44
N LYS A 19 -23.68 8.42 2.16
CA LYS A 19 -24.94 8.96 1.63
C LYS A 19 -25.76 7.80 1.10
N GLU A 20 -26.52 7.19 1.99
CA GLU A 20 -27.73 6.48 1.59
C GLU A 20 -28.76 7.49 1.09
N LEU A 21 -29.56 7.04 0.11
CA LEU A 21 -30.72 7.65 -0.54
C LEU A 21 -30.45 8.32 -1.89
N TYR A 22 -30.52 7.51 -2.95
CA TYR A 22 -31.50 7.71 -4.03
C TYR A 22 -31.74 6.38 -4.76
N SER A 23 -32.78 5.65 -4.32
CA SER A 23 -33.47 4.69 -5.17
C SER A 23 -34.58 5.40 -5.94
N ILE A 24 -34.90 4.86 -7.12
CA ILE A 24 -36.04 5.16 -8.02
C ILE A 24 -35.66 6.02 -9.24
N THR A 25 -35.08 5.36 -10.25
CA THR A 25 -35.74 5.20 -11.55
C THR A 25 -35.02 4.10 -12.35
N GLU A 26 -35.72 2.98 -12.56
CA GLU A 26 -35.24 1.84 -13.34
C GLU A 26 -35.01 2.20 -14.81
N ARG A 27 -33.77 2.02 -15.27
CA ARG A 27 -33.49 1.38 -16.56
C ARG A 27 -32.67 0.17 -16.20
N LYS A 28 -33.11 -1.05 -16.56
CA LYS A 28 -32.36 -2.32 -16.40
C LYS A 28 -30.86 -2.05 -16.54
N SER A 29 -30.16 -1.87 -15.42
CA SER A 29 -28.75 -1.54 -15.45
C SER A 29 -28.07 -2.83 -15.86
N ASN A 30 -27.25 -2.76 -16.90
CA ASN A 30 -26.46 -3.93 -17.28
C ASN A 30 -25.57 -4.28 -16.07
N LYS A 31 -25.64 -5.51 -15.55
CA LYS A 31 -24.94 -5.93 -14.32
C LYS A 31 -23.44 -5.58 -14.35
N TYR A 32 -22.84 -5.62 -15.53
CA TYR A 32 -21.43 -5.27 -15.76
C TYR A 32 -21.15 -3.78 -15.69
N LYS A 33 -22.12 -2.96 -16.14
CA LYS A 33 -22.05 -1.51 -15.97
C LYS A 33 -22.16 -1.13 -14.50
N GLY A 34 -23.07 -1.77 -13.76
CA GLY A 34 -23.16 -1.60 -12.30
C GLY A 34 -21.88 -2.05 -11.61
N PHE A 35 -21.36 -3.24 -11.94
CA PHE A 35 -20.06 -3.72 -11.45
C PHE A 35 -18.95 -2.68 -11.67
N LEU A 36 -18.78 -2.19 -12.90
CA LEU A 36 -17.72 -1.23 -13.18
C LEU A 36 -17.95 0.11 -12.46
N GLN A 37 -19.18 0.64 -12.39
CA GLN A 37 -19.44 1.97 -11.83
C GLN A 37 -19.47 1.97 -10.31
N ASP A 38 -20.13 0.99 -9.72
CA ASP A 38 -20.50 0.97 -8.30
C ASP A 38 -19.45 0.25 -7.43
N SER A 39 -18.56 -0.56 -8.02
CA SER A 39 -17.49 -1.22 -7.24
C SER A 39 -16.33 -0.28 -6.97
N GLU A 40 -15.91 -0.19 -5.71
CA GLU A 40 -14.63 0.42 -5.32
C GLU A 40 -13.51 -0.58 -5.62
N ILE A 41 -12.86 -0.40 -6.77
CA ILE A 41 -11.76 -1.26 -7.21
C ILE A 41 -10.47 -0.47 -7.08
N ASP A 42 -9.63 -0.88 -6.15
CA ASP A 42 -8.23 -0.43 -6.09
C ASP A 42 -7.36 -1.41 -6.90
N LEU A 43 -6.39 -0.87 -7.62
CA LEU A 43 -5.45 -1.64 -8.43
C LEU A 43 -4.15 -1.82 -7.68
N TYR A 44 -3.81 -3.06 -7.35
CA TYR A 44 -2.57 -3.41 -6.67
C TYR A 44 -1.56 -3.95 -7.68
N ILE A 45 -0.34 -3.42 -7.66
CA ILE A 45 0.77 -3.94 -8.45
C ILE A 45 2.04 -4.01 -7.62
N LYS A 46 2.70 -5.16 -7.69
CA LYS A 46 3.98 -5.35 -7.02
C LYS A 46 5.11 -4.81 -7.91
N LYS A 47 5.95 -3.93 -7.36
CA LYS A 47 7.12 -3.34 -8.03
C LYS A 47 8.39 -4.09 -7.69
N ASP A 48 9.19 -4.36 -8.71
CA ASP A 48 10.59 -4.75 -8.53
C ASP A 48 11.44 -3.48 -8.34
N LEU A 49 12.21 -3.41 -7.26
CA LEU A 49 13.12 -2.29 -7.00
C LEU A 49 14.25 -2.20 -8.03
N SER A 50 14.52 -3.27 -8.77
CA SER A 50 15.49 -3.25 -9.87
C SER A 50 14.99 -2.48 -11.11
N PHE A 51 13.68 -2.16 -11.16
CA PHE A 51 13.09 -1.43 -12.27
C PHE A 51 13.70 -0.03 -12.43
N ILE A 52 14.12 0.29 -13.65
CA ILE A 52 14.69 1.59 -14.01
C ILE A 52 13.63 2.38 -14.79
N GLY A 53 13.11 3.44 -14.19
CA GLY A 53 12.10 4.32 -14.79
C GLY A 53 11.24 5.02 -13.75
N SER A 54 10.27 5.80 -14.19
CA SER A 54 9.27 6.41 -13.30
C SER A 54 8.16 5.42 -12.95
N ASP A 55 7.38 5.70 -11.90
CA ASP A 55 6.20 4.89 -11.56
C ASP A 55 5.16 4.89 -12.67
N LYS A 56 5.07 5.98 -13.42
CA LYS A 56 4.25 6.05 -14.62
C LYS A 56 4.70 5.03 -15.66
N ASP A 57 6.01 4.95 -15.92
CA ASP A 57 6.55 3.98 -16.88
C ASP A 57 6.29 2.55 -16.41
N PHE A 58 6.45 2.29 -15.11
CA PHE A 58 6.18 1.00 -14.49
C PHE A 58 4.70 0.59 -14.66
N VAL A 59 3.76 1.47 -14.32
CA VAL A 59 2.31 1.22 -14.45
C VAL A 59 1.93 0.98 -15.91
N LEU A 60 2.45 1.77 -16.84
CA LEU A 60 2.13 1.63 -18.26
C LEU A 60 2.64 0.30 -18.85
N GLN A 61 3.85 -0.13 -18.47
CA GLN A 61 4.43 -1.39 -18.93
C GLN A 61 3.67 -2.62 -18.41
N ASN A 62 3.02 -2.51 -17.25
CA ASN A 62 2.36 -3.61 -16.56
C ASN A 62 0.83 -3.46 -16.48
N LEU A 63 0.25 -2.52 -17.25
CA LEU A 63 -1.16 -2.15 -17.12
C LEU A 63 -2.11 -3.34 -17.32
N ASP A 64 -1.80 -4.20 -18.30
CA ASP A 64 -2.68 -5.33 -18.64
C ASP A 64 -2.70 -6.41 -17.57
N ASP A 65 -1.53 -6.76 -17.05
CA ASP A 65 -1.40 -7.71 -15.94
C ASP A 65 -2.05 -7.15 -14.68
N MET A 66 -1.82 -5.86 -14.38
CA MET A 66 -2.48 -5.18 -13.26
C MET A 66 -4.01 -5.25 -13.36
N ILE A 67 -4.59 -4.94 -14.53
CA ILE A 67 -6.05 -4.98 -14.69
C ILE A 67 -6.57 -6.41 -14.57
N LYS A 68 -5.92 -7.39 -15.21
CA LYS A 68 -6.33 -8.79 -15.13
C LYS A 68 -6.29 -9.33 -13.69
N GLU A 69 -5.18 -9.14 -13.00
CA GLU A 69 -4.98 -9.67 -11.65
C GLU A 69 -5.92 -9.03 -10.62
N ASN A 70 -6.24 -7.75 -10.76
CA ASN A 70 -7.11 -7.05 -9.82
C ASN A 70 -8.60 -7.32 -10.10
N PHE A 71 -9.01 -7.42 -11.38
CA PHE A 71 -10.39 -7.74 -11.70
C PHE A 71 -10.71 -9.21 -11.43
N ALA A 72 -9.74 -10.13 -11.53
CA ALA A 72 -9.94 -11.54 -11.19
C ALA A 72 -10.37 -11.77 -9.72
N ASP A 73 -10.12 -10.81 -8.82
CA ASP A 73 -10.54 -10.87 -7.43
C ASP A 73 -12.07 -10.66 -7.25
N TYR A 74 -12.80 -10.30 -8.31
CA TYR A 74 -14.24 -10.01 -8.29
C TYR A 74 -15.03 -11.03 -9.10
N ASP A 75 -16.20 -11.44 -8.59
CA ASP A 75 -17.07 -12.45 -9.20
C ASP A 75 -17.41 -12.18 -10.68
N LEU A 76 -17.57 -10.91 -11.05
CA LEU A 76 -17.89 -10.49 -12.41
C LEU A 76 -16.67 -10.06 -13.23
N GLY A 77 -15.49 -9.96 -12.62
CA GLY A 77 -14.34 -9.27 -13.22
C GLY A 77 -13.71 -10.03 -14.38
N GLU A 78 -13.52 -11.35 -14.29
CA GLU A 78 -13.01 -12.12 -15.42
C GLU A 78 -13.95 -12.08 -16.63
N GLU A 79 -15.25 -12.27 -16.39
CA GLU A 79 -16.26 -12.24 -17.44
C GLU A 79 -16.37 -10.83 -18.06
N PHE A 80 -16.30 -9.80 -17.22
CA PHE A 80 -16.25 -8.41 -17.64
C PHE A 80 -15.08 -8.14 -18.60
N LEU A 81 -13.85 -8.60 -18.27
CA LEU A 81 -12.67 -8.43 -19.13
C LEU A 81 -12.73 -9.26 -20.42
N LYS A 82 -13.47 -10.38 -20.42
CA LYS A 82 -13.73 -11.15 -21.65
C LYS A 82 -14.63 -10.38 -22.62
N LEU A 83 -15.59 -9.60 -22.12
CA LEU A 83 -16.60 -8.89 -22.92
C LEU A 83 -16.22 -7.46 -23.30
N THR A 84 -15.23 -6.86 -22.62
CA THR A 84 -14.84 -5.46 -22.79
C THR A 84 -13.39 -5.32 -23.21
N ASN A 85 -13.11 -4.23 -23.93
CA ASN A 85 -11.77 -3.68 -24.11
C ASN A 85 -11.60 -2.47 -23.20
N TYR A 86 -10.36 -2.07 -22.98
CA TYR A 86 -10.05 -0.82 -22.29
C TYR A 86 -8.95 -0.05 -23.02
N GLU A 87 -8.98 1.27 -22.90
CA GLU A 87 -8.01 2.21 -23.44
C GLU A 87 -7.46 3.06 -22.29
N PHE A 88 -6.13 3.16 -22.22
CA PHE A 88 -5.46 4.04 -21.26
C PHE A 88 -5.71 5.51 -21.62
N ILE A 89 -6.12 6.31 -20.64
CA ILE A 89 -6.31 7.76 -20.81
C ILE A 89 -5.19 8.52 -20.12
N SER A 90 -5.00 8.29 -18.82
CA SER A 90 -4.04 9.03 -18.02
C SER A 90 -3.57 8.25 -16.80
N TYR A 91 -2.40 8.66 -16.30
CA TYR A 91 -1.85 8.29 -15.02
C TYR A 91 -1.35 9.55 -14.35
N ASP A 92 -1.89 9.88 -13.18
CA ASP A 92 -1.50 11.02 -12.37
C ASP A 92 -1.68 10.69 -10.89
N ASN A 93 -0.69 11.03 -10.04
CA ASN A 93 -0.76 10.86 -8.59
C ASN A 93 -1.30 9.49 -8.12
N TYR A 94 -0.74 8.41 -8.66
CA TYR A 94 -1.17 7.03 -8.37
C TYR A 94 -2.62 6.73 -8.74
N GLN A 95 -3.19 7.45 -9.70
CA GLN A 95 -4.51 7.17 -10.24
C GLN A 95 -4.42 6.86 -11.73
N VAL A 96 -4.99 5.72 -12.13
CA VAL A 96 -5.10 5.33 -13.53
C VAL A 96 -6.52 5.59 -14.00
N THR A 97 -6.66 6.34 -15.09
CA THR A 97 -7.95 6.52 -15.77
C THR A 97 -8.01 5.69 -17.03
N LEU A 98 -9.00 4.80 -17.11
CA LEU A 98 -9.25 3.93 -18.26
C LEU A 98 -10.62 4.19 -18.85
N LYS A 99 -10.73 4.03 -20.16
CA LYS A 99 -11.99 3.97 -20.90
C LYS A 99 -12.30 2.54 -21.27
N PHE A 100 -13.33 1.96 -20.66
CA PHE A 100 -13.86 0.65 -21.02
C PHE A 100 -14.92 0.78 -22.11
N PHE A 101 -14.95 -0.18 -23.04
CA PHE A 101 -15.94 -0.25 -24.10
C PHE A 101 -16.18 -1.70 -24.52
N ASP A 102 -17.35 -1.96 -25.11
CA ASP A 102 -17.72 -3.31 -25.56
C ASP A 102 -16.79 -3.80 -26.67
N LYS A 103 -16.43 -5.08 -26.62
CA LYS A 103 -15.82 -5.76 -27.77
C LYS A 103 -16.81 -5.83 -28.92
N TYR A 104 -16.29 -6.01 -30.13
CA TYR A 104 -17.12 -6.13 -31.31
C TYR A 104 -18.11 -7.31 -31.19
N GLY A 105 -19.40 -7.03 -31.36
CA GLY A 105 -20.47 -8.03 -31.24
C GLY A 105 -20.99 -8.23 -29.81
N GLU A 106 -20.37 -7.64 -28.81
CA GLU A 106 -20.81 -7.70 -27.41
C GLU A 106 -21.69 -6.50 -27.03
N SER A 107 -22.50 -6.66 -26.00
CA SER A 107 -23.34 -5.58 -25.44
C SER A 107 -23.35 -5.61 -23.91
N CYS A 108 -22.18 -5.42 -23.33
CA CYS A 108 -21.90 -5.52 -21.90
C CYS A 108 -22.04 -4.17 -21.17
N LEU A 109 -21.64 -3.07 -21.79
CA LEU A 109 -21.74 -1.71 -21.24
C LEU A 109 -22.78 -0.88 -21.98
N GLY A 110 -22.98 -1.14 -23.27
CA GLY A 110 -23.85 -0.41 -24.20
C GLY A 110 -23.31 0.98 -24.58
N LYS A 111 -22.49 1.59 -23.73
CA LYS A 111 -21.71 2.81 -23.99
C LYS A 111 -20.38 2.71 -23.27
N SER A 112 -19.35 3.38 -23.80
CA SER A 112 -18.07 3.44 -23.12
C SER A 112 -18.19 4.09 -21.74
N VAL A 113 -17.46 3.55 -20.77
CA VAL A 113 -17.40 4.08 -19.40
C VAL A 113 -15.96 4.48 -19.12
N ILE A 114 -15.76 5.72 -18.67
CA ILE A 114 -14.46 6.18 -18.18
C ILE A 114 -14.48 6.04 -16.67
N LYS A 115 -13.47 5.37 -16.11
CA LYS A 115 -13.31 5.20 -14.68
C LYS A 115 -11.86 5.43 -14.28
N THR A 116 -11.70 6.09 -13.14
CA THR A 116 -10.42 6.29 -12.47
C THR A 116 -10.33 5.30 -11.32
N PHE A 117 -9.16 4.70 -11.17
CA PHE A 117 -8.84 3.73 -10.12
C PHE A 117 -7.62 4.24 -9.37
N ASP A 118 -7.65 4.11 -8.04
CA ASP A 118 -6.46 4.27 -7.22
C ASP A 118 -5.52 3.09 -7.45
N VAL A 119 -4.23 3.37 -7.55
CA VAL A 119 -3.17 2.40 -7.78
C VAL A 119 -2.28 2.33 -6.55
N LEU A 120 -2.08 1.12 -6.05
CA LEU A 120 -1.10 0.84 -5.03
C LEU A 120 0.08 0.08 -5.64
N ILE A 121 1.21 0.76 -5.71
CA ILE A 121 2.50 0.22 -6.13
C ILE A 121 3.30 -0.12 -4.87
N TYR A 122 3.67 -1.39 -4.69
CA TYR A 122 4.30 -1.85 -3.45
C TYR A 122 5.34 -2.96 -3.67
N ASN A 123 6.22 -3.22 -2.69
CA ASN A 123 7.14 -4.38 -2.69
C ASN A 123 7.34 -4.98 -1.28
N TYR A 124 6.30 -4.92 -0.45
CA TYR A 124 6.37 -5.20 0.99
C TYR A 124 6.89 -6.59 1.39
N ASP A 125 6.93 -7.54 0.46
CA ASP A 125 7.58 -8.84 0.70
C ASP A 125 9.09 -8.75 0.93
N ASN A 126 9.71 -7.59 0.68
CA ASN A 126 11.09 -7.29 1.06
C ASN A 126 11.29 -6.98 2.56
N PHE A 127 10.28 -7.17 3.41
CA PHE A 127 10.40 -6.90 4.85
C PHE A 127 11.59 -7.60 5.51
N GLU A 128 11.88 -8.85 5.17
CA GLU A 128 13.04 -9.57 5.73
C GLU A 128 14.35 -8.85 5.42
N LYS A 129 14.49 -8.33 4.20
CA LYS A 129 15.65 -7.53 3.81
C LYS A 129 15.73 -6.24 4.62
N LEU A 130 14.60 -5.53 4.80
CA LEU A 130 14.53 -4.36 5.68
C LEU A 130 14.99 -4.70 7.11
N GLN A 131 14.45 -5.77 7.70
CA GLN A 131 14.80 -6.20 9.05
C GLN A 131 16.31 -6.46 9.19
N ASN A 132 16.92 -7.11 8.20
CA ASN A 132 18.36 -7.36 8.20
C ASN A 132 19.17 -6.05 8.12
N GLU A 133 18.78 -5.12 7.26
CA GLU A 133 19.45 -3.81 7.15
C GLU A 133 19.29 -2.99 8.43
N VAL A 134 18.13 -3.05 9.10
CA VAL A 134 17.94 -2.42 10.42
C VAL A 134 18.89 -3.04 11.44
N LEU A 135 19.02 -4.37 11.52
CA LEU A 135 19.93 -5.01 12.48
C LEU A 135 21.40 -4.66 12.24
N LEU A 136 21.81 -4.51 10.98
CA LEU A 136 23.20 -4.26 10.60
C LEU A 136 23.62 -2.80 10.77
N ASN A 137 22.73 -1.87 10.41
CA ASN A 137 23.08 -0.45 10.32
C ASN A 137 22.64 0.36 11.54
N SER A 138 21.60 -0.07 12.26
CA SER A 138 21.05 0.73 13.35
C SER A 138 21.93 0.66 14.58
N LYS A 139 22.38 1.83 15.04
CA LYS A 139 23.12 1.97 16.31
C LYS A 139 22.38 2.94 17.22
N VAL A 140 21.24 2.50 17.75
CA VAL A 140 20.43 3.30 18.66
C VAL A 140 21.02 3.20 20.06
N VAL A 141 21.80 4.22 20.44
CA VAL A 141 22.41 4.30 21.76
C VAL A 141 21.52 5.10 22.70
N ILE A 142 20.97 4.45 23.72
CA ILE A 142 20.07 5.02 24.71
C ILE A 142 20.83 5.41 25.99
N PRO A 143 20.62 6.62 26.53
CA PRO A 143 21.10 7.02 27.85
C PRO A 143 20.62 6.11 28.98
N VAL A 144 21.49 5.83 29.97
CA VAL A 144 21.19 4.93 31.11
C VAL A 144 20.06 5.44 31.99
N ASN A 145 19.81 6.76 32.00
CA ASN A 145 18.74 7.36 32.78
C ASN A 145 17.33 7.15 32.18
N ILE A 146 17.25 6.62 30.95
CA ILE A 146 15.97 6.24 30.32
C ILE A 146 15.63 4.81 30.75
N VAL A 147 14.53 4.65 31.48
CA VAL A 147 14.19 3.39 32.15
C VAL A 147 12.83 2.82 31.76
N ASN A 148 11.98 3.60 31.10
CA ASN A 148 10.65 3.14 30.68
C ASN A 148 10.49 3.18 29.15
N LEU A 149 9.59 2.32 28.65
CA LEU A 149 9.35 2.15 27.22
C LEU A 149 8.94 3.47 26.53
N LYS A 150 8.16 4.31 27.20
CA LYS A 150 7.70 5.57 26.62
C LYS A 150 8.87 6.52 26.34
N GLU A 151 9.75 6.71 27.31
CA GLU A 151 10.96 7.53 27.16
C GLU A 151 11.91 6.95 26.10
N VAL A 152 12.01 5.62 26.02
CA VAL A 152 12.76 4.94 24.94
C VAL A 152 12.16 5.31 23.59
N VAL A 153 10.85 5.15 23.41
CA VAL A 153 10.16 5.44 22.14
C VAL A 153 10.30 6.91 21.75
N ASP A 154 10.13 7.83 22.70
CA ASP A 154 10.31 9.26 22.46
C ASP A 154 11.75 9.57 22.01
N TYR A 155 12.74 8.93 22.63
CA TYR A 155 14.15 9.10 22.26
C TYR A 155 14.46 8.51 20.87
N VAL A 156 14.02 7.28 20.58
CA VAL A 156 14.20 6.64 19.27
C VAL A 156 13.53 7.45 18.17
N SER A 157 12.32 7.95 18.41
CA SER A 157 11.59 8.78 17.45
C SER A 157 12.33 10.07 17.10
N ASN A 158 13.00 10.68 18.07
CA ASN A 158 13.76 11.92 17.84
C ASN A 158 15.11 11.68 17.16
N MET A 159 15.77 10.56 17.45
CA MET A 159 17.17 10.32 17.05
C MET A 159 17.33 9.40 15.84
N TYR A 160 16.39 8.49 15.62
CA TYR A 160 16.54 7.38 14.66
C TYR A 160 15.50 7.44 13.52
N LYS A 161 14.47 8.28 13.61
CA LYS A 161 13.42 8.39 12.60
C LYS A 161 13.94 8.56 11.17
N GLU A 162 14.83 9.53 10.95
CA GLU A 162 15.35 9.83 9.60
C GLU A 162 16.21 8.69 9.05
N GLU A 163 16.99 8.03 9.91
CA GLU A 163 17.81 6.89 9.53
C GLU A 163 16.94 5.69 9.16
N PHE A 164 15.91 5.40 9.97
CA PHE A 164 14.93 4.36 9.65
C PHE A 164 14.20 4.64 8.34
N ASN A 165 13.70 5.86 8.14
CA ASN A 165 13.03 6.27 6.90
C ASN A 165 13.92 6.04 5.68
N LYS A 166 15.21 6.35 5.79
CA LYS A 166 16.19 6.08 4.74
C LYS A 166 16.36 4.58 4.47
N ILE A 167 16.64 3.78 5.50
CA ILE A 167 16.82 2.33 5.36
C ILE A 167 15.55 1.69 4.78
N ALA A 168 14.38 2.11 5.25
CA ALA A 168 13.09 1.64 4.74
C ALA A 168 12.90 2.00 3.27
N SER A 169 13.16 3.25 2.86
CA SER A 169 13.00 3.70 1.47
C SER A 169 13.95 3.00 0.49
N GLU A 170 15.10 2.52 0.95
CA GLU A 170 16.07 1.78 0.13
C GLU A 170 15.65 0.31 -0.09
N ASN A 171 14.75 -0.23 0.74
CA ASN A 171 14.39 -1.65 0.75
C ASN A 171 12.91 -1.91 0.47
N ILE A 172 12.06 -0.93 0.75
CA ILE A 172 10.61 -0.95 0.59
C ILE A 172 10.17 0.28 -0.20
N TYR A 173 9.14 0.09 -0.99
CA TYR A 173 8.49 1.06 -1.83
C TYR A 173 6.98 0.94 -1.61
N LEU A 174 6.32 2.07 -1.41
CA LEU A 174 4.87 2.19 -1.26
C LEU A 174 4.44 3.57 -1.77
N ASN A 175 4.03 3.70 -3.03
CA ASN A 175 3.59 4.98 -3.64
C ASN A 175 4.48 6.21 -3.30
N ASP A 176 5.80 6.08 -3.37
CA ASP A 176 6.80 7.11 -3.01
C ASP A 176 6.67 7.64 -1.55
N GLU A 177 6.10 6.84 -0.65
CA GLU A 177 6.14 7.09 0.79
C GLU A 177 7.59 7.20 1.28
N LYS A 178 7.83 8.15 2.18
CA LYS A 178 9.16 8.46 2.75
C LYS A 178 9.13 8.43 4.27
N ASP A 179 7.96 8.59 4.88
CA ASP A 179 7.76 8.63 6.32
C ASP A 179 7.39 7.25 6.89
N PHE A 180 8.15 6.21 6.50
CA PHE A 180 7.93 4.84 6.95
C PHE A 180 7.94 4.66 8.48
N PHE A 181 8.68 5.50 9.21
CA PHE A 181 8.72 5.48 10.67
C PHE A 181 7.34 5.69 11.29
N ASN A 182 6.45 6.44 10.63
CA ASN A 182 5.09 6.70 11.14
C ASN A 182 4.22 5.43 11.17
N TYR A 183 4.64 4.35 10.49
CA TYR A 183 3.95 3.06 10.49
C TYR A 183 4.48 2.09 11.56
N LEU A 184 5.38 2.55 12.44
CA LEU A 184 5.87 1.79 13.57
C LEU A 184 4.98 1.98 14.80
N SER A 185 4.45 0.89 15.32
CA SER A 185 3.73 0.83 16.58
C SER A 185 4.55 0.07 17.61
N PHE A 186 5.28 0.79 18.46
CA PHE A 186 6.16 0.21 19.48
C PHE A 186 5.36 -0.38 20.64
N PHE A 187 5.71 -1.61 21.07
CA PHE A 187 4.95 -2.30 22.11
C PHE A 187 5.79 -2.98 23.20
N GLU A 188 7.05 -3.34 22.95
CA GLU A 188 7.90 -3.97 23.97
C GLU A 188 9.40 -3.77 23.73
N ILE A 189 10.20 -4.03 24.76
CA ILE A 189 11.64 -4.29 24.65
C ILE A 189 11.84 -5.75 25.05
N ASP A 190 12.46 -6.54 24.18
CA ASP A 190 12.70 -7.96 24.45
C ASP A 190 13.88 -8.20 25.40
N ASP A 191 14.03 -9.45 25.87
CA ASP A 191 15.12 -9.87 26.78
C ASP A 191 16.53 -9.69 26.17
N TYR A 192 16.62 -9.48 24.86
CA TYR A 192 17.87 -9.22 24.15
C TYR A 192 18.17 -7.72 23.98
N GLY A 193 17.30 -6.84 24.51
CA GLY A 193 17.45 -5.39 24.41
C GLY A 193 17.00 -4.82 23.07
N ASN A 194 16.16 -5.52 22.31
CA ASN A 194 15.58 -4.97 21.08
C ASN A 194 14.25 -4.31 21.35
N LEU A 195 14.08 -3.08 20.84
CA LEU A 195 12.79 -2.43 20.75
C LEU A 195 11.97 -3.06 19.63
N LYS A 196 10.79 -3.58 19.96
CA LYS A 196 9.87 -4.20 19.00
C LYS A 196 8.78 -3.22 18.59
N ALA A 197 8.46 -3.26 17.30
CA ALA A 197 7.35 -2.52 16.72
C ALA A 197 6.57 -3.39 15.75
N GLU A 198 5.25 -3.23 15.71
CA GLU A 198 4.48 -3.63 14.54
C GLU A 198 4.76 -2.62 13.43
N PHE A 199 5.06 -3.12 12.23
CA PHE A 199 5.37 -2.31 11.06
C PHE A 199 4.40 -2.64 9.94
N LEU A 200 3.72 -1.61 9.41
CA LEU A 200 2.69 -1.76 8.38
C LEU A 200 1.66 -2.85 8.76
N GLY A 201 1.27 -2.89 10.03
CA GLY A 201 0.12 -3.64 10.53
C GLY A 201 0.24 -5.15 10.72
N SER A 202 1.35 -5.78 10.31
CA SER A 202 1.46 -7.24 10.44
C SER A 202 2.85 -7.79 10.71
N ASN A 203 3.91 -7.03 10.43
CA ASN A 203 5.27 -7.52 10.59
C ASN A 203 5.89 -6.98 11.88
N ILE A 204 6.56 -7.85 12.64
CA ILE A 204 7.27 -7.44 13.86
C ILE A 204 8.68 -7.02 13.46
N LEU A 205 8.95 -5.73 13.55
CA LEU A 205 10.28 -5.16 13.39
C LEU A 205 11.01 -5.16 14.73
N SER A 206 12.30 -5.51 14.72
CA SER A 206 13.20 -5.44 15.87
C SER A 206 14.30 -4.40 15.62
N ILE A 207 14.46 -3.44 16.53
CA ILE A 207 15.50 -2.43 16.51
C ILE A 207 16.44 -2.66 17.71
N PRO A 208 17.73 -3.00 17.49
CA PRO A 208 18.68 -3.19 18.57
C PRO A 208 18.93 -1.89 19.33
N LEU A 209 18.84 -1.95 20.66
CA LEU A 209 19.18 -0.84 21.54
C LEU A 209 20.50 -1.13 22.25
N TYR A 210 21.34 -0.10 22.37
CA TYR A 210 22.60 -0.16 23.10
C TYR A 210 22.56 0.85 24.25
N GLN A 211 22.91 0.44 25.46
CA GLN A 211 23.09 1.38 26.57
C GLN A 211 24.57 1.67 26.77
N LEU A 212 24.93 2.95 26.91
CA LEU A 212 26.30 3.33 27.31
C LEU A 212 26.49 2.99 28.77
N SER A 213 27.21 1.91 29.08
CA SER A 213 27.68 1.69 30.44
C SER A 213 28.59 2.86 30.85
N VAL A 214 28.24 3.52 31.95
CA VAL A 214 29.14 4.49 32.59
C VAL A 214 30.29 3.67 33.20
N THR A 215 31.44 3.63 32.54
CA THR A 215 32.68 3.18 33.18
C THR A 215 33.04 4.25 34.23
N ILE A 216 32.78 3.95 35.50
CA ILE A 216 33.25 4.76 36.65
C ILE A 216 34.70 4.36 36.93
#